data_AF-A0A1I4UST9-F1
#
_entry.id   AF-A0A1I4UST9-F1
#
_cell.length_a   1.000
_cell.length_b   1.000
_cell.length_c   1.000
_cell.angle_alpha   90.00
_cell.angle_beta   90.00
_cell.angle_gamma   90.00
#
_symmetry.space_group_name_H-M   'P 1'
#
loop_
_entity.id
_entity.type
_entity.pdbx_description
1 polymer ?
#
loop_
_entity_poly.entity_id
_entity_poly.type
_entity_poly.pdbx_seq_one_letter_code
_entity_poly.pdbx_strand_id
1 'polypeptide(L)'
;MSTIQDEQERRMGRPALSADERKSATLRFRVRESLKDQLEQAAVQSGLSMSEEFERRIADSFKFDLILRVMLDSSRGQDLFVNLGTVLETVREYSKETGTLSDKSVWAEHDPTRAGLRAAIAVLVEHLIPPAREPNPAPATAAEARQERLYAVELENMVEFGDEFARMVIGQLSGPAEDLNTGGASEH
;
A
#
# COMPACT_ATOMS: atom_id res chain seq x y z
N MET A 1 -4.31 71.32 13.51
CA MET A 1 -4.72 69.96 13.89
C MET A 1 -4.74 69.13 12.61
N SER A 2 -3.62 68.49 12.27
CA SER A 2 -3.51 67.62 11.10
C SER A 2 -3.18 66.22 11.59
N THR A 3 -4.09 65.29 11.30
CA THR A 3 -4.00 63.88 11.66
C THR A 3 -3.12 63.19 10.64
N ILE A 4 -1.93 62.76 11.06
CA ILE A 4 -1.05 61.87 10.29
C ILE A 4 -1.61 60.46 10.48
N GLN A 5 -2.09 59.86 9.40
CA GLN A 5 -2.50 58.45 9.35
C GLN A 5 -1.24 57.61 9.13
N ASP A 6 -0.90 56.79 10.13
CA ASP A 6 0.14 55.76 10.03
C ASP A 6 -0.34 54.65 9.08
N GLU A 7 0.31 54.57 7.93
CA GLU A 7 0.16 53.50 6.95
C GLU A 7 1.01 52.30 7.42
N GLN A 8 0.39 51.31 8.05
CA GLN A 8 1.07 50.11 8.53
C GLN A 8 1.66 49.30 7.36
N GLU A 9 2.98 49.34 7.23
CA GLU A 9 3.76 48.50 6.31
C GLU A 9 3.43 47.01 6.51
N ARG A 10 2.87 46.39 5.46
CA ARG A 10 2.60 44.95 5.43
C ARG A 10 3.93 44.21 5.41
N ARG A 11 4.30 43.63 6.55
CA ARG A 11 5.43 42.69 6.66
C ARG A 11 5.27 41.60 5.59
N MET A 12 6.18 41.55 4.62
CA MET A 12 6.22 40.47 3.63
C MET A 12 6.42 39.15 4.37
N GLY A 13 5.35 38.39 4.54
CA GLY A 13 5.39 37.06 5.13
C GLY A 13 6.21 36.12 4.24
N ARG A 14 6.92 35.17 4.87
CA ARG A 14 7.55 34.07 4.14
C ARG A 14 6.51 33.36 3.26
N PRO A 15 6.86 32.93 2.04
CA PRO A 15 5.98 32.11 1.21
C PRO A 15 5.42 30.94 2.02
N ALA A 16 4.13 30.67 1.86
CA ALA A 16 3.51 29.51 2.50
C ALA A 16 4.22 28.25 2.01
N LEU A 17 4.70 27.43 2.95
CA LEU A 17 5.27 26.12 2.63
C LEU A 17 4.23 25.28 1.88
N SER A 18 4.70 24.49 0.92
CA SER A 18 3.88 23.57 0.15
C SER A 18 3.18 22.56 1.07
N ALA A 19 2.06 21.98 0.62
CA ALA A 19 1.30 21.04 1.44
C ALA A 19 2.15 19.85 1.92
N ASP A 20 3.10 19.41 1.10
CA ASP A 20 4.01 18.30 1.37
C ASP A 20 5.14 18.67 2.35
N GLU A 21 5.49 19.96 2.45
CA GLU A 21 6.50 20.47 3.39
C GLU A 21 5.90 20.92 4.73
N ARG A 22 4.57 20.89 4.87
CA ARG A 22 3.95 21.18 6.16
C ARG A 22 4.27 20.05 7.13
N LYS A 23 4.96 20.41 8.22
CA LYS A 23 5.22 19.54 9.37
C LYS A 23 4.01 18.66 9.69
N SER A 24 4.27 17.36 9.83
CA SER A 24 3.28 16.36 10.26
C SER A 24 2.49 16.85 11.48
N ALA A 25 1.18 16.62 11.45
CA ALA A 25 0.32 16.99 12.57
C ALA A 25 0.63 16.08 13.77
N THR A 26 0.91 16.67 14.93
CA THR A 26 1.12 15.89 16.15
C THR A 26 -0.22 15.36 16.67
N LEU A 27 -0.43 14.04 16.57
CA LEU A 27 -1.59 13.36 17.15
C LEU A 27 -1.20 12.77 18.51
N ARG A 28 -2.06 12.95 19.52
CA ARG A 28 -1.86 12.39 20.87
C ARG A 28 -2.87 11.28 21.10
N PHE A 29 -2.40 10.05 21.22
CA PHE A 29 -3.22 8.88 21.51
C PHE A 29 -3.04 8.43 22.96
N ARG A 30 -4.13 7.95 23.57
CA ARG A 30 -4.07 7.22 24.84
C ARG A 30 -4.26 5.75 24.53
N VAL A 31 -3.23 4.96 24.78
CA VAL A 31 -3.25 3.50 24.57
C VAL A 31 -3.20 2.79 25.91
N ARG A 32 -3.73 1.57 25.96
CA ARG A 32 -3.61 0.69 27.13
C ARG A 32 -2.16 0.20 27.24
N GLU A 33 -1.70 -0.06 28.47
CA GLU A 33 -0.33 -0.53 28.74
C GLU A 33 0.01 -1.79 27.93
N SER A 34 -0.85 -2.81 27.98
CA SER A 34 -0.69 -4.02 27.14
C SER A 34 -0.51 -3.77 25.63
N LEU A 35 -1.15 -2.73 25.07
CA LEU A 35 -1.01 -2.40 23.65
C LEU A 35 0.28 -1.61 23.40
N LYS A 36 0.69 -0.77 24.35
CA LYS A 36 1.96 -0.07 24.31
C LYS A 36 3.12 -1.09 24.29
N ASP A 37 3.07 -2.10 25.14
CA ASP A 37 4.10 -3.14 25.22
C ASP A 37 4.21 -3.93 23.90
N GLN A 38 3.06 -4.27 23.29
CA GLN A 38 3.02 -4.92 21.97
C GLN A 38 3.62 -4.03 20.88
N LEU A 39 3.31 -2.73 20.89
CA LEU A 39 3.83 -1.78 19.92
C LEU A 39 5.35 -1.58 20.08
N GLU A 40 5.84 -1.55 21.33
CA GLU A 40 7.27 -1.44 21.63
C GLU A 40 8.02 -2.69 21.16
N GLN A 41 7.50 -3.90 21.44
CA GLN A 41 8.06 -5.14 20.92
C GLN A 41 8.09 -5.17 19.39
N ALA A 42 7.01 -4.74 18.75
CA ALA A 42 6.93 -4.64 17.30
C ALA A 42 7.96 -3.66 16.73
N ALA A 43 8.11 -2.48 17.35
CA ALA A 43 9.07 -1.47 16.93
C ALA A 43 10.52 -1.98 17.03
N VAL A 44 10.84 -2.72 18.11
CA VAL A 44 12.14 -3.40 18.27
C VAL A 44 12.35 -4.44 17.18
N GLN A 45 11.34 -5.27 16.89
CA GLN A 45 11.43 -6.30 15.84
C GLN A 45 11.60 -5.72 14.44
N SER A 46 11.01 -4.55 14.17
CA SER A 46 11.11 -3.88 12.87
C SER A 46 12.31 -2.94 12.75
N GLY A 47 13.04 -2.69 13.82
CA GLY A 47 14.13 -1.70 13.85
C GLY A 47 13.65 -0.25 13.67
N LEU A 48 12.40 0.04 14.03
CA LEU A 48 11.78 1.37 13.88
C LEU A 48 11.59 2.03 15.24
N SER A 49 11.45 3.36 15.26
CA SER A 49 10.92 4.02 16.46
C SER A 49 9.46 3.65 16.69
N MET A 50 9.00 3.74 17.94
CA MET A 50 7.58 3.48 18.26
C MET A 50 6.62 4.34 17.43
N SER A 51 6.96 5.59 17.14
CA SER A 51 6.14 6.49 16.33
C SER A 51 6.08 6.03 14.88
N GLU A 52 7.21 5.69 14.29
CA GLU A 52 7.28 5.19 12.89
C GLU A 52 6.54 3.87 12.74
N GLU A 53 6.71 2.94 13.68
CA GLU A 53 5.98 1.67 13.66
C GLU A 53 4.47 1.87 13.79
N PHE A 54 4.05 2.84 14.60
CA PHE A 54 2.64 3.20 14.75
C PHE A 54 2.07 3.80 13.45
N GLU A 55 2.78 4.73 12.83
CA GLU A 55 2.39 5.31 11.54
C GLU A 55 2.32 4.25 10.45
N ARG A 56 3.32 3.36 10.39
CA ARG A 56 3.35 2.21 9.47
C ARG A 56 2.13 1.32 9.64
N ARG A 57 1.81 0.91 10.87
CA ARG A 57 0.64 0.06 11.15
C ARG A 57 -0.68 0.73 10.82
N ILE A 58 -0.82 2.02 11.08
CA ILE A 58 -2.01 2.79 10.68
C ILE A 58 -2.12 2.81 9.16
N ALA A 59 -1.04 3.15 8.45
CA ALA A 59 -1.04 3.13 7.00
C ALA A 59 -1.41 1.74 6.44
N ASP A 60 -0.79 0.69 6.99
CA ASP A 60 -1.08 -0.70 6.63
C ASP A 60 -2.53 -1.07 6.92
N SER A 61 -3.12 -0.61 8.02
CA SER A 61 -4.53 -0.87 8.34
C SER A 61 -5.50 -0.32 7.29
N PHE A 62 -5.20 0.86 6.72
CA PHE A 62 -6.03 1.42 5.64
C PHE A 62 -5.89 0.61 4.35
N LYS A 63 -4.68 0.13 4.06
CA LYS A 63 -4.43 -0.77 2.93
C LYS A 63 -5.16 -2.10 3.08
N PHE A 64 -5.11 -2.72 4.26
CA PHE A 64 -5.81 -3.97 4.54
C PHE A 64 -7.33 -3.81 4.53
N ASP A 65 -7.87 -2.67 5.00
CA ASP A 65 -9.31 -2.39 4.91
C ASP A 65 -9.76 -2.31 3.44
N LEU A 66 -8.98 -1.66 2.57
CA LEU A 66 -9.24 -1.63 1.13
C LEU A 66 -9.24 -3.04 0.54
N ILE A 67 -8.20 -3.84 0.85
CA ILE A 67 -8.08 -5.24 0.44
C ILE A 67 -9.33 -6.04 0.85
N LEU A 68 -9.71 -5.96 2.12
CA LEU A 68 -10.84 -6.71 2.67
C LEU A 68 -12.17 -6.28 2.03
N ARG A 69 -12.39 -4.98 1.81
CA ARG A 69 -13.59 -4.50 1.13
C ARG A 69 -13.69 -5.03 -0.29
N VAL A 70 -12.63 -4.91 -1.08
CA VAL A 70 -12.63 -5.43 -2.47
C VAL A 70 -12.95 -6.92 -2.47
N MET A 71 -12.32 -7.70 -1.58
CA MET A 71 -12.52 -9.14 -1.45
C MET A 71 -13.91 -9.54 -0.97
N LEU A 72 -14.47 -8.86 0.02
CA LEU A 72 -15.70 -9.28 0.69
C LEU A 72 -16.95 -8.73 0.01
N ASP A 73 -16.87 -7.51 -0.54
CA ASP A 73 -18.05 -6.79 -1.02
C ASP A 73 -18.34 -7.02 -2.51
N SER A 74 -17.40 -7.61 -3.27
CA SER A 74 -17.57 -7.86 -4.70
C SER A 74 -17.25 -9.31 -5.08
N SER A 75 -18.12 -9.94 -5.88
CA SER A 75 -17.85 -11.28 -6.43
C SER A 75 -16.57 -11.29 -7.29
N ARG A 76 -16.29 -10.16 -7.95
CA ARG A 76 -15.10 -9.97 -8.78
C ARG A 76 -13.82 -9.90 -7.95
N GLY A 77 -13.86 -9.27 -6.78
CA GLY A 77 -12.73 -9.26 -5.85
C GLY A 77 -12.46 -10.64 -5.27
N GLN A 78 -13.50 -11.45 -5.04
CA GLN A 78 -13.34 -12.87 -4.69
C GLN A 78 -12.66 -13.65 -5.83
N ASP A 79 -13.13 -13.47 -7.07
CA ASP A 79 -12.51 -14.09 -8.25
C ASP A 79 -11.05 -13.66 -8.42
N LEU A 80 -10.74 -12.37 -8.22
CA LEU A 80 -9.38 -11.84 -8.25
C LEU A 80 -8.51 -12.54 -7.23
N PHE A 81 -8.98 -12.67 -6.00
CA PHE A 81 -8.23 -13.33 -4.94
C PHE A 81 -7.96 -14.81 -5.24
N VAL A 82 -8.97 -15.55 -5.72
CA VAL A 82 -8.81 -16.96 -6.08
C VAL A 82 -7.80 -17.12 -7.21
N ASN A 83 -7.88 -16.26 -8.24
CA ASN A 83 -6.96 -16.29 -9.36
C ASN A 83 -5.52 -15.95 -8.93
N LEU A 84 -5.36 -14.94 -8.07
CA LEU A 84 -4.06 -14.59 -7.49
C LEU A 84 -3.47 -15.75 -6.68
N GLY A 85 -4.27 -16.40 -5.84
CA GLY A 85 -3.84 -17.59 -5.10
C GLY A 85 -3.39 -18.73 -6.02
N THR A 86 -4.10 -18.93 -7.13
CA THR A 86 -3.77 -19.94 -8.15
C THR A 86 -2.44 -19.64 -8.84
N VAL A 87 -2.19 -18.39 -9.21
CA VAL A 87 -0.89 -17.97 -9.78
C VAL A 87 0.25 -18.24 -8.80
N LEU A 88 0.07 -17.88 -7.52
CA LEU A 88 1.11 -18.09 -6.50
C LEU A 88 1.42 -19.56 -6.27
N GLU A 89 0.40 -20.42 -6.19
CA GLU A 89 0.62 -21.86 -6.03
C GLU A 89 1.25 -22.48 -7.28
N THR A 90 0.87 -22.02 -8.48
CA THR A 90 1.48 -22.48 -9.73
C THR A 90 2.98 -22.13 -9.78
N VAL A 91 3.35 -20.90 -9.41
CA VAL A 91 4.76 -20.48 -9.34
C VAL A 91 5.53 -21.30 -8.29
N ARG A 92 4.90 -21.56 -7.15
CA ARG A 92 5.47 -22.39 -6.10
C ARG A 92 5.71 -23.83 -6.56
N GLU A 93 4.75 -24.43 -7.25
CA GLU A 93 4.86 -25.81 -7.72
C GLU A 93 5.91 -25.95 -8.83
N TYR A 94 5.86 -25.05 -9.83
CA TYR A 94 6.89 -25.00 -10.87
C TYR A 94 8.29 -24.87 -10.27
N SER A 95 8.44 -24.03 -9.25
CA SER A 95 9.71 -23.89 -8.56
C SER A 95 10.19 -25.16 -7.84
N LYS A 96 9.28 -25.97 -7.28
CA LYS A 96 9.68 -27.24 -6.65
C LYS A 96 10.19 -28.21 -7.71
N GLU A 97 9.54 -28.26 -8.86
CA GLU A 97 9.89 -29.16 -9.97
C GLU A 97 11.24 -28.81 -10.60
N THR A 98 11.51 -27.51 -10.82
CA THR A 98 12.77 -27.05 -11.41
C THR A 98 13.91 -26.95 -10.40
N GLY A 99 13.61 -26.99 -9.09
CA GLY A 99 14.58 -26.82 -8.02
C GLY A 99 15.20 -25.42 -7.96
N THR A 100 14.64 -24.43 -8.64
CA THR A 100 15.29 -23.13 -8.84
C THR A 100 14.96 -22.08 -7.77
N LEU A 101 13.80 -22.14 -7.09
CA LEU A 101 13.28 -21.02 -6.28
C LEU A 101 12.38 -21.45 -5.10
N SER A 102 12.83 -22.41 -4.27
CA SER A 102 11.95 -23.04 -3.25
C SER A 102 11.43 -22.09 -2.16
N ASP A 103 12.07 -20.94 -1.98
CA ASP A 103 11.67 -19.93 -1.00
C ASP A 103 11.18 -18.67 -1.70
N LYS A 104 10.11 -18.09 -1.15
CA LYS A 104 9.54 -16.82 -1.63
C LYS A 104 10.58 -15.72 -1.58
N SER A 105 11.49 -15.70 -0.60
CA SER A 105 12.57 -14.71 -0.50
C SER A 105 13.38 -14.60 -1.80
N VAL A 106 13.60 -15.72 -2.48
CA VAL A 106 14.36 -15.79 -3.74
C VAL A 106 13.56 -15.27 -4.93
N TRP A 107 12.22 -15.25 -4.86
CA TRP A 107 11.37 -14.79 -5.97
C TRP A 107 11.54 -13.29 -6.23
N ALA A 108 11.79 -12.51 -5.18
CA ALA A 108 12.00 -11.07 -5.32
C ALA A 108 13.37 -10.74 -5.90
N GLU A 109 14.36 -11.60 -5.71
CA GLU A 109 15.70 -11.43 -6.28
C GLU A 109 15.77 -11.99 -7.72
N HIS A 110 14.86 -12.91 -8.08
CA HIS A 110 14.78 -13.48 -9.43
C HIS A 110 13.92 -12.64 -10.37
N ASP A 111 14.57 -11.73 -11.10
CA ASP A 111 13.96 -10.79 -12.04
C ASP A 111 12.90 -11.40 -12.98
N PRO A 112 13.12 -12.56 -13.64
CA PRO A 112 12.10 -13.17 -14.50
C PRO A 112 10.83 -13.58 -13.76
N THR A 113 10.95 -14.13 -12.55
CA THR A 113 9.79 -14.55 -11.73
C THR A 113 9.02 -13.33 -11.28
N ARG A 114 9.72 -12.28 -10.84
CA ARG A 114 9.13 -11.01 -10.46
C ARG A 114 8.37 -10.35 -11.62
N ALA A 115 8.98 -10.32 -12.81
CA ALA A 115 8.35 -9.78 -14.01
C ALA A 115 7.11 -10.60 -14.43
N GLY A 116 7.21 -11.94 -14.40
CA GLY A 116 6.12 -12.84 -14.72
C GLY A 116 4.94 -12.71 -13.76
N LEU A 117 5.20 -12.64 -12.45
CA LEU A 117 4.17 -12.39 -11.44
C LEU A 117 3.48 -11.04 -11.65
N ARG A 118 4.23 -9.97 -11.89
CA ARG A 118 3.64 -8.65 -12.19
C ARG A 118 2.76 -8.69 -13.43
N ALA A 119 3.21 -9.32 -14.51
CA ALA A 119 2.44 -9.45 -15.73
C ALA A 119 1.14 -10.26 -15.51
N ALA A 120 1.23 -11.39 -14.80
CA ALA A 120 0.06 -12.21 -14.47
C ALA A 120 -0.96 -11.44 -13.63
N ILE A 121 -0.51 -10.71 -12.61
CA ILE A 121 -1.38 -9.87 -11.76
C ILE A 121 -2.05 -8.78 -12.61
N ALA A 122 -1.29 -8.10 -13.48
CA ALA A 122 -1.84 -7.07 -14.37
C ALA A 122 -2.95 -7.62 -15.28
N VAL A 123 -2.74 -8.79 -15.88
CA VAL A 123 -3.74 -9.46 -16.74
C VAL A 123 -4.99 -9.86 -15.94
N LEU A 124 -4.82 -10.35 -14.71
CA LEU A 124 -5.93 -10.71 -13.84
C LEU A 124 -6.75 -9.48 -13.44
N VAL A 125 -6.09 -8.38 -13.07
CA VAL A 125 -6.75 -7.10 -12.80
C VAL A 125 -7.51 -6.65 -14.05
N GLU A 126 -6.87 -6.63 -15.21
CA GLU A 126 -7.50 -6.22 -16.48
C GLU A 126 -8.73 -7.08 -16.85
N HIS A 127 -8.68 -8.40 -16.64
CA HIS A 127 -9.82 -9.28 -16.92
C HIS A 127 -11.00 -9.09 -15.97
N LEU A 128 -10.73 -8.60 -14.76
CA LEU A 128 -11.75 -8.42 -13.73
C LEU A 128 -12.30 -6.99 -13.70
N ILE A 129 -11.56 -6.05 -14.30
CA ILE A 129 -12.08 -4.76 -14.72
C ILE A 129 -13.25 -5.00 -15.69
N PRO A 130 -14.46 -4.55 -15.33
CA PRO A 130 -15.58 -4.62 -16.24
C PRO A 130 -15.24 -3.89 -17.55
N PRO A 131 -15.64 -4.44 -18.71
CA PRO A 131 -15.43 -3.75 -19.98
C PRO A 131 -16.03 -2.35 -19.85
N ALA A 132 -15.30 -1.35 -20.34
CA ALA A 132 -15.74 0.04 -20.29
C ALA A 132 -17.18 0.10 -20.81
N ARG A 133 -18.12 0.49 -19.95
CA ARG A 133 -19.47 0.79 -20.41
C ARG A 133 -19.35 1.94 -21.39
N GLU A 134 -20.07 1.87 -22.51
CA GLU A 134 -20.21 3.02 -23.38
C GLU A 134 -20.62 4.21 -22.50
N PRO A 135 -19.89 5.33 -22.54
CA PRO A 135 -20.19 6.47 -21.70
C PRO A 135 -21.63 6.89 -21.98
N ASN A 136 -22.49 6.76 -20.96
CA ASN A 136 -23.85 7.22 -21.07
C ASN A 136 -23.78 8.75 -21.22
N PRO A 137 -24.23 9.34 -22.35
CA PRO A 137 -23.97 10.73 -22.68
C PRO A 137 -24.54 11.72 -21.65
N ALA A 138 -25.46 11.28 -20.79
CA ALA A 138 -25.75 11.89 -19.49
C ALA A 138 -26.48 10.85 -18.61
N PRO A 139 -26.16 10.73 -17.31
CA PRO A 139 -26.99 9.96 -16.40
C PRO A 139 -28.40 10.57 -16.40
N ALA A 140 -29.40 9.79 -16.82
CA ALA A 140 -30.79 10.24 -16.92
C ALA A 140 -31.40 10.49 -15.53
N THR A 141 -30.79 9.91 -14.49
CA THR A 141 -31.24 10.02 -13.11
C THR A 141 -30.08 10.24 -12.14
N ALA A 142 -30.37 10.83 -10.97
CA ALA A 142 -29.40 10.94 -9.88
C ALA A 142 -28.93 9.56 -9.38
N ALA A 143 -29.76 8.53 -9.52
CA ALA A 143 -29.40 7.15 -9.19
C ALA A 143 -28.33 6.60 -10.12
N GLU A 144 -28.47 6.82 -11.44
CA GLU A 144 -27.46 6.45 -12.44
C GLU A 144 -26.14 7.19 -12.22
N ALA A 145 -26.19 8.50 -11.95
CA ALA A 145 -24.99 9.28 -11.64
C ALA A 145 -24.27 8.76 -10.37
N ARG A 146 -25.04 8.35 -9.35
CA ARG A 146 -24.48 7.72 -8.15
C ARG A 146 -23.85 6.36 -8.47
N GLN A 147 -24.49 5.56 -9.31
CA GLN A 147 -23.99 4.26 -9.72
C GLN A 147 -22.69 4.37 -10.52
N GLU A 148 -22.58 5.33 -11.45
CA GLU A 148 -21.35 5.60 -12.20
C GLU A 148 -20.20 6.02 -11.28
N ARG A 149 -20.47 6.84 -10.26
CA ARG A 149 -19.45 7.20 -9.25
C ARG A 149 -18.98 6.00 -8.44
N LEU A 150 -19.92 5.15 -7.99
CA LEU A 150 -19.58 3.94 -7.24
C LEU A 150 -18.74 2.99 -8.09
N TYR A 151 -19.08 2.84 -9.37
CA TYR A 151 -18.32 2.04 -10.32
C TYR A 151 -16.90 2.58 -10.54
N ALA A 152 -16.74 3.90 -10.67
CA ALA A 152 -15.41 4.51 -10.82
C ALA A 152 -14.55 4.28 -9.56
N VAL A 153 -15.14 4.41 -8.37
CA VAL A 153 -14.46 4.12 -7.09
C VAL A 153 -14.09 2.64 -6.98
N GLU A 154 -14.99 1.73 -7.38
CA GLU A 154 -14.71 0.29 -7.39
C GLU A 154 -13.55 -0.05 -8.33
N LEU A 155 -13.51 0.58 -9.51
CA LEU A 155 -12.43 0.41 -10.47
C LEU A 155 -11.07 0.88 -9.92
N GLU A 156 -11.05 2.07 -9.33
CA GLU A 156 -9.86 2.63 -8.68
C GLU A 156 -9.35 1.72 -7.54
N ASN A 157 -10.27 1.26 -6.69
CA ASN A 157 -9.97 0.33 -5.60
C ASN A 157 -9.39 -1.00 -6.08
N MET A 158 -9.89 -1.57 -7.19
CA MET A 158 -9.36 -2.82 -7.75
C MET A 158 -7.94 -2.68 -8.30
N VAL A 159 -7.64 -1.55 -8.96
CA VAL A 159 -6.30 -1.25 -9.46
C VAL A 159 -5.33 -1.05 -8.30
N GLU A 160 -5.71 -0.25 -7.30
CA GLU A 160 -4.91 -0.02 -6.10
C GLU A 160 -4.68 -1.34 -5.33
N PHE A 161 -5.71 -2.17 -5.21
CA PHE A 161 -5.60 -3.51 -4.62
C PHE A 161 -4.59 -4.39 -5.37
N GLY A 162 -4.66 -4.44 -6.71
CA GLY A 162 -3.74 -5.23 -7.52
C GLY A 162 -2.28 -4.81 -7.31
N ASP A 163 -2.04 -3.50 -7.26
CA ASP A 163 -0.73 -2.92 -7.01
C ASP A 163 -0.22 -3.22 -5.59
N GLU A 164 -1.05 -3.00 -4.57
CA GLU A 164 -0.69 -3.29 -3.17
C GLU A 164 -0.49 -4.79 -2.94
N PHE A 165 -1.29 -5.66 -3.56
CA PHE A 165 -1.10 -7.10 -3.50
C PHE A 165 0.22 -7.50 -4.17
N ALA A 166 0.52 -6.95 -5.36
CA ALA A 166 1.79 -7.18 -6.02
C ALA A 166 2.96 -6.72 -5.14
N ARG A 167 2.85 -5.54 -4.49
CA ARG A 167 3.86 -5.05 -3.53
C ARG A 167 3.95 -5.92 -2.29
N MET A 168 2.85 -6.47 -1.78
CA MET A 168 2.89 -7.36 -0.62
C MET A 168 3.59 -8.67 -0.97
N VAL A 169 3.20 -9.30 -2.08
CA VAL A 169 3.77 -10.56 -2.54
C VAL A 169 5.24 -10.41 -2.95
N ILE A 170 5.58 -9.34 -3.65
CA ILE A 170 6.92 -9.13 -4.21
C ILE A 170 7.83 -8.35 -3.24
N GLY A 171 7.28 -7.38 -2.52
CA GLY A 171 8.02 -6.43 -1.68
C GLY A 171 8.16 -6.84 -0.21
N GLN A 172 7.31 -7.70 0.36
CA GLN A 172 7.62 -8.32 1.67
C GLN A 172 8.85 -9.24 1.62
N LEU A 173 9.36 -9.52 0.43
CA LEU A 173 10.57 -10.30 0.20
C LEU A 173 11.82 -9.40 0.15
N SER A 174 11.64 -8.09 0.14
CA SER A 174 12.70 -7.08 0.26
C SER A 174 12.62 -6.44 1.64
N GLY A 175 12.66 -7.25 2.70
CA GLY A 175 13.07 -6.73 4.01
C GLY A 175 14.49 -6.17 3.90
N PRO A 176 14.92 -5.25 4.80
CA PRO A 176 16.32 -4.85 4.83
C PRO A 176 17.15 -6.14 4.98
N ALA A 177 18.00 -6.41 4.00
CA ALA A 177 19.04 -7.41 4.12
C ALA A 177 20.03 -6.88 5.17
N GLU A 178 19.69 -7.01 6.45
CA GLU A 178 20.65 -6.81 7.53
C GLU A 178 21.69 -7.92 7.42
N ASP A 179 22.85 -7.55 6.87
CA ASP A 179 24.18 -7.84 7.40
C ASP A 179 24.28 -9.03 8.39
N LEU A 180 23.93 -10.23 7.94
CA LEU A 180 24.36 -11.49 8.57
C LEU A 180 25.75 -11.90 8.06
N ASN A 181 26.68 -10.95 8.07
CA ASN A 181 28.10 -11.12 7.73
C ASN A 181 28.85 -10.03 8.52
N THR A 182 29.66 -10.26 9.56
CA THR A 182 30.74 -11.24 9.73
C THR A 182 31.05 -11.42 11.23
N GLY A 183 30.26 -12.23 11.95
CA GLY A 183 30.67 -12.76 13.26
C GLY A 183 31.57 -13.97 13.08
N GLY A 184 32.83 -13.81 12.71
CA GLY A 184 33.71 -14.96 12.48
C GLY A 184 35.16 -14.65 12.16
N ALA A 185 35.91 -14.19 13.17
CA ALA A 185 37.34 -14.49 13.32
C ALA A 185 37.78 -14.16 14.75
N SER A 186 37.48 -15.10 15.67
CA SER A 186 38.31 -15.29 16.85
C SER A 186 39.53 -16.09 16.39
N GLU A 187 40.71 -15.49 16.44
CA GLU A 187 41.96 -16.25 16.47
C GLU A 187 42.70 -15.91 17.77
N HIS A 188 43.00 -16.99 18.48
CA HIS A 188 43.92 -17.11 19.59
C HIS A 188 45.36 -17.17 19.09
#